data_AF-A0A841R4J4-F1
#
_entry.id   AF-A0A841R4J4-F1
#
_cell.length_a   1.000
_cell.length_b   1.000
_cell.length_c   1.000
_cell.angle_alpha   90.00
_cell.angle_beta   90.00
_cell.angle_gamma   90.00
#
_symmetry.space_group_name_H-M   'P 1'
#
loop_
_entity.id
_entity.type
_entity.pdbx_description
1 polymer ?
#
loop_
_entity_poly.entity_id
_entity_poly.type
_entity_poly.pdbx_seq_one_letter_code
_entity_poly.pdbx_strand_id
1 'polypeptide(L)'
;MDSKTYENVLTEMENAVDLPAAIGSWKRRELSTEERERHVLFCYEEAAFGWRILGLYADETADFMVKYDLGLIVLTDIRFTYDNVANFWKILQADFVRVITDRFVRRDETASILVKNAGILDWESEHGIPEACRHYRRVIVPSAPILGLNGSYIILAYADATNTKGILFFYNVFRDDFFAETRNQGVPGILHDFDAATVKELSQKIEAHLAGTLSALDG
;
A
#
# COMPACT_ATOMS: atom_id res chain seq x y z
N MET A 1 18.38 -1.04 -18.40
CA MET A 1 17.91 -1.73 -19.63
C MET A 1 18.08 -0.72 -20.76
N ASP A 2 18.49 -1.13 -21.97
CA ASP A 2 18.57 -0.17 -23.08
C ASP A 2 17.18 0.09 -23.70
N SER A 3 17.02 1.23 -24.37
CA SER A 3 15.74 1.67 -24.95
C SER A 3 15.19 0.67 -25.98
N LYS A 4 16.03 0.02 -26.78
CA LYS A 4 15.55 -0.95 -27.78
C LYS A 4 15.01 -2.21 -27.11
N THR A 5 15.70 -2.68 -26.06
CA THR A 5 15.25 -3.80 -25.25
C THR A 5 13.96 -3.48 -24.51
N TYR A 6 13.83 -2.27 -23.96
CA TYR A 6 12.60 -1.82 -23.31
C TYR A 6 11.39 -1.75 -24.26
N GLU A 7 11.54 -1.18 -25.46
CA GLU A 7 10.46 -1.11 -26.44
C GLU A 7 10.02 -2.51 -26.92
N ASN A 8 10.97 -3.45 -27.06
CA ASN A 8 10.64 -4.84 -27.34
C ASN A 8 9.82 -5.47 -26.21
N VAL A 9 10.21 -5.24 -24.95
CA VAL A 9 9.48 -5.72 -23.78
C VAL A 9 8.05 -5.16 -23.74
N LEU A 10 7.86 -3.87 -24.02
CA LEU A 10 6.53 -3.26 -24.09
C LEU A 10 5.68 -3.89 -25.20
N THR A 11 6.27 -4.08 -26.38
CA THR A 11 5.59 -4.71 -27.51
C THR A 11 5.20 -6.16 -27.19
N GLU A 12 6.08 -6.91 -26.53
CA GLU A 12 5.77 -8.27 -26.05
C GLU A 12 4.61 -8.24 -25.05
N MET A 13 4.59 -7.28 -24.13
CA MET A 13 3.52 -7.13 -23.14
C MET A 13 2.16 -6.86 -23.80
N GLU A 14 2.08 -5.89 -24.72
CA GLU A 14 0.85 -5.55 -25.44
C GLU A 14 0.25 -6.74 -26.21
N ASN A 15 1.11 -7.65 -26.69
CA ASN A 15 0.70 -8.83 -27.44
C ASN A 15 0.41 -10.06 -26.55
N ALA A 16 1.03 -10.17 -25.38
CA ALA A 16 1.02 -11.39 -24.57
C ALA A 16 0.17 -11.30 -23.30
N VAL A 17 -0.06 -10.10 -22.76
CA VAL A 17 -0.72 -9.91 -21.47
C VAL A 17 -1.92 -8.97 -21.61
N ASP A 18 -3.12 -9.53 -21.48
CA ASP A 18 -4.35 -8.74 -21.47
C ASP A 18 -4.68 -8.30 -20.05
N LEU A 19 -3.97 -7.27 -19.59
CA LEU A 19 -4.31 -6.62 -18.31
C LEU A 19 -5.59 -5.78 -18.47
N PRO A 20 -6.58 -5.90 -17.57
CA PRO A 20 -7.85 -5.20 -17.73
C PRO A 20 -7.69 -3.69 -17.54
N ALA A 21 -8.54 -2.89 -18.20
CA ALA A 21 -8.51 -1.44 -18.03
C ALA A 21 -8.79 -0.97 -16.59
N ALA A 22 -9.47 -1.79 -15.77
CA ALA A 22 -9.74 -1.49 -14.36
C ALA A 22 -9.86 -2.75 -13.51
N ILE A 23 -9.55 -2.62 -12.21
CA ILE A 23 -9.74 -3.64 -11.16
C ILE A 23 -10.32 -2.94 -9.93
N GLY A 24 -11.64 -3.03 -9.72
CA GLY A 24 -12.31 -2.22 -8.70
C GLY A 24 -12.20 -0.73 -9.01
N SER A 25 -11.75 0.08 -8.05
CA SER A 25 -11.49 1.52 -8.23
C SER A 25 -10.19 1.82 -8.99
N TRP A 26 -9.28 0.85 -9.09
CA TRP A 26 -7.99 1.03 -9.75
C TRP A 26 -8.15 1.07 -11.26
N LYS A 27 -7.67 2.13 -11.88
CA LYS A 27 -7.75 2.31 -13.34
C LYS A 27 -6.37 2.30 -13.95
N ARG A 28 -6.19 1.51 -15.02
CA ARG A 28 -4.98 1.57 -15.83
C ARG A 28 -4.92 2.91 -16.52
N ARG A 29 -3.76 3.54 -16.49
CA ARG A 29 -3.51 4.80 -17.21
C ARG A 29 -2.32 4.69 -18.14
N GLU A 30 -2.23 5.67 -19.03
CA GLU A 30 -1.05 5.86 -19.85
C GLU A 30 0.14 6.30 -18.99
N LEU A 31 1.32 5.84 -19.39
CA LEU A 31 2.58 6.15 -18.74
C LEU A 31 3.14 7.47 -19.27
N SER A 32 3.65 8.29 -18.37
CA SER A 32 4.40 9.49 -18.74
C SER A 32 5.76 9.14 -19.35
N THR A 33 6.41 10.11 -20.00
CA THR A 33 7.77 9.95 -20.52
C THR A 33 8.76 9.59 -19.41
N GLU A 34 8.68 10.28 -18.26
CA GLU A 34 9.56 10.03 -17.10
C GLU A 34 9.40 8.60 -16.56
N GLU A 35 8.17 8.08 -16.55
CA GLU A 35 7.91 6.71 -16.12
C GLU A 35 8.51 5.67 -17.08
N ARG A 36 8.41 5.92 -18.38
CA ARG A 36 9.02 5.05 -19.39
C ARG A 36 10.55 5.08 -19.31
N GLU A 37 11.14 6.24 -19.07
CA GLU A 37 12.58 6.39 -18.83
C GLU A 37 13.05 5.64 -17.58
N ARG A 38 12.16 5.46 -16.59
CA ARG A 38 12.37 4.62 -15.40
C ARG A 38 11.93 3.16 -15.59
N HIS A 39 11.75 2.73 -16.84
CA HIS A 39 11.36 1.36 -17.19
C HIS A 39 10.06 0.88 -16.52
N VAL A 40 9.11 1.78 -16.29
CA VAL A 40 7.75 1.41 -15.85
C VAL A 40 7.01 0.80 -17.03
N LEU A 41 6.39 -0.35 -16.82
CA LEU A 41 5.74 -1.17 -17.84
C LEU A 41 4.23 -0.94 -17.86
N PHE A 42 3.63 -0.76 -16.68
CA PHE A 42 2.22 -0.36 -16.55
C PHE A 42 1.99 0.35 -15.22
N CYS A 43 0.93 1.16 -15.16
CA CYS A 43 0.49 1.82 -13.95
C CYS A 43 -1.04 1.73 -13.82
N TYR A 44 -1.50 1.27 -12.65
CA TYR A 44 -2.86 1.50 -12.18
C TYR A 44 -2.85 2.58 -11.12
N GLU A 45 -3.87 3.42 -11.12
CA GLU A 45 -4.04 4.48 -10.14
C GLU A 45 -5.39 4.37 -9.43
N GLU A 46 -5.38 4.64 -8.13
CA GLU A 46 -6.58 4.95 -7.36
C GLU A 46 -6.61 6.45 -7.07
N ALA A 47 -7.58 7.14 -7.68
CA ALA A 47 -7.69 8.58 -7.68
C ALA A 47 -8.04 9.20 -6.32
N ALA A 48 -8.76 8.49 -5.42
CA ALA A 48 -9.17 9.10 -4.16
C ALA A 48 -7.98 9.40 -3.24
N PHE A 49 -6.92 8.58 -3.32
CA PHE A 49 -5.73 8.71 -2.47
C PHE A 49 -4.44 8.89 -3.27
N GLY A 50 -4.47 8.86 -4.59
CA GLY A 50 -3.27 8.94 -5.44
C GLY A 50 -2.37 7.71 -5.32
N TRP A 51 -2.91 6.56 -4.92
CA TRP A 51 -2.15 5.31 -4.82
C TRP A 51 -1.90 4.72 -6.18
N ARG A 52 -0.78 4.01 -6.32
CA ARG A 52 -0.36 3.42 -7.60
C ARG A 52 0.06 1.96 -7.45
N ILE A 53 -0.27 1.16 -8.45
CA ILE A 53 0.30 -0.17 -8.66
C ILE A 53 1.13 -0.09 -9.94
N LEU A 54 2.43 -0.32 -9.79
CA LEU A 54 3.42 -0.14 -10.85
C LEU A 54 4.05 -1.49 -11.18
N GLY A 55 3.98 -1.93 -12.43
CA GLY A 55 4.91 -2.92 -12.94
C GLY A 55 6.13 -2.20 -13.51
N LEU A 56 7.34 -2.62 -13.16
CA LEU A 56 8.56 -2.00 -13.68
C LEU A 56 9.70 -3.01 -13.78
N TYR A 57 10.74 -2.65 -14.53
CA TYR A 57 12.05 -3.27 -14.45
C TYR A 57 12.98 -2.42 -13.59
N ALA A 58 13.56 -2.99 -12.53
CA ALA A 58 14.52 -2.32 -11.67
C ALA A 58 15.95 -2.59 -12.15
N ASP A 59 16.65 -1.54 -12.58
CA ASP A 59 18.01 -1.65 -13.08
C ASP A 59 19.01 -2.11 -12.00
N GLU A 60 18.75 -1.75 -10.74
CA GLU A 60 19.65 -2.04 -9.62
C GLU A 60 19.72 -3.53 -9.30
N THR A 61 18.62 -4.26 -9.47
CA THR A 61 18.54 -5.70 -9.19
C THR A 61 18.43 -6.55 -10.44
N ALA A 62 18.23 -5.91 -11.61
CA ALA A 62 17.97 -6.56 -12.89
C ALA A 62 16.72 -7.46 -12.86
N ASP A 63 15.69 -7.06 -12.11
CA ASP A 63 14.43 -7.79 -11.98
C ASP A 63 13.23 -6.98 -12.47
N PHE A 64 12.27 -7.69 -13.04
CA PHE A 64 10.89 -7.23 -13.18
C PHE A 64 10.15 -7.38 -11.86
N MET A 65 9.37 -6.36 -11.47
CA MET A 65 8.63 -6.37 -10.21
C MET A 65 7.35 -5.56 -10.26
N VAL A 66 6.43 -5.90 -9.36
CA VAL A 66 5.27 -5.06 -9.04
C VAL A 66 5.50 -4.34 -7.72
N LYS A 67 5.29 -3.02 -7.72
CA LYS A 67 5.29 -2.19 -6.51
C LYS A 67 3.90 -1.60 -6.27
N TYR A 68 3.55 -1.47 -4.99
CA TYR A 68 2.38 -0.76 -4.52
C TYR A 68 2.85 0.50 -3.81
N ASP A 69 2.69 1.63 -4.47
CA ASP A 69 2.94 2.95 -3.90
C ASP A 69 1.64 3.45 -3.27
N LEU A 70 1.60 3.44 -1.94
CA LEU A 70 0.45 3.88 -1.14
C LEU A 70 0.70 5.27 -0.53
N GLY A 71 1.64 6.04 -1.11
CA GLY A 71 2.04 7.35 -0.64
C GLY A 71 3.03 7.28 0.53
N LEU A 72 2.54 6.97 1.73
CA LEU A 72 3.39 6.89 2.93
C LEU A 72 4.31 5.66 2.93
N ILE A 73 4.00 4.66 2.13
CA ILE A 73 4.76 3.41 2.05
C ILE A 73 4.73 2.85 0.62
N VAL A 74 5.86 2.28 0.21
CA VAL A 74 5.99 1.50 -1.02
C VAL A 74 6.26 0.05 -0.66
N LEU A 75 5.44 -0.86 -1.17
CA LEU A 75 5.58 -2.31 -0.95
C LEU A 75 5.99 -2.97 -2.27
N THR A 76 7.00 -3.83 -2.24
CA THR A 76 7.32 -4.70 -3.37
C THR A 76 6.59 -6.02 -3.20
N ASP A 77 5.85 -6.46 -4.23
CA ASP A 77 5.19 -7.75 -4.22
C ASP A 77 6.10 -8.84 -4.80
N ILE A 78 6.69 -9.63 -3.90
CA ILE A 78 7.64 -10.70 -4.25
C ILE A 78 7.04 -11.77 -5.17
N ARG A 79 5.70 -11.91 -5.21
CA ARG A 79 5.04 -12.87 -6.10
C ARG A 79 5.19 -12.49 -7.57
N PHE A 80 5.49 -11.22 -7.84
CA PHE A 80 5.70 -10.69 -9.16
C PHE A 80 7.16 -10.27 -9.38
N THR A 81 8.12 -10.81 -8.63
CA THR A 81 9.56 -10.50 -8.81
C THR A 81 10.25 -11.60 -9.61
N TYR A 82 10.74 -11.27 -10.81
CA TYR A 82 11.36 -12.22 -11.73
C TYR A 82 12.52 -11.57 -12.50
N ASP A 83 13.59 -12.34 -12.70
CA ASP A 83 14.78 -11.93 -13.47
C ASP A 83 14.57 -11.93 -15.00
N ASN A 84 13.42 -12.46 -15.46
CA ASN A 84 13.11 -12.55 -16.88
C ASN A 84 11.65 -12.19 -17.18
N VAL A 85 11.49 -11.54 -18.32
CA VAL A 85 10.22 -10.96 -18.76
C VAL A 85 9.14 -12.02 -19.01
N ALA A 86 9.51 -13.18 -19.55
CA ALA A 86 8.56 -14.24 -19.88
C ALA A 86 7.86 -14.81 -18.64
N ASN A 87 8.63 -15.06 -17.57
CA ASN A 87 8.05 -15.52 -16.30
C ASN A 87 7.23 -14.43 -15.62
N PHE A 88 7.69 -13.18 -15.65
CA PHE A 88 6.94 -12.04 -15.12
C PHE A 88 5.56 -11.91 -15.79
N TRP A 89 5.51 -11.99 -17.12
CA TRP A 89 4.26 -11.97 -17.90
C TRP A 89 3.35 -13.13 -17.59
N LYS A 90 3.89 -14.35 -17.55
CA LYS A 90 3.13 -15.54 -17.25
C LYS A 90 2.43 -15.43 -15.88
N ILE A 91 3.12 -14.92 -14.86
CA ILE A 91 2.53 -14.79 -13.53
C ILE A 91 1.51 -13.63 -13.46
N LEU A 92 1.74 -12.52 -14.16
CA LEU A 92 0.79 -11.42 -14.20
C LEU A 92 -0.54 -11.87 -14.81
N GLN A 93 -0.48 -12.56 -15.96
CA GLN A 93 -1.67 -13.07 -16.62
C GLN A 93 -2.45 -14.06 -15.72
N ALA A 94 -1.74 -14.89 -14.96
CA ALA A 94 -2.35 -15.90 -14.10
C ALA A 94 -3.00 -15.30 -12.85
N ASP A 95 -2.33 -14.36 -12.19
CA ASP A 95 -2.63 -14.01 -10.81
C ASP A 95 -2.93 -12.52 -10.56
N PHE A 96 -2.51 -11.60 -11.44
CA PHE A 96 -2.52 -10.16 -11.13
C PHE A 96 -3.90 -9.67 -10.70
N VAL A 97 -4.95 -9.95 -11.47
CA VAL A 97 -6.31 -9.48 -11.18
C VAL A 97 -6.82 -10.00 -9.84
N ARG A 98 -6.66 -11.31 -9.59
CA ARG A 98 -7.05 -11.94 -8.32
C ARG A 98 -6.31 -11.31 -7.15
N VAL A 99 -4.99 -11.17 -7.29
CA VAL A 99 -4.12 -10.63 -6.25
C VAL A 99 -4.47 -9.18 -5.90
N ILE A 100 -4.66 -8.32 -6.89
CA ILE A 100 -5.04 -6.92 -6.66
C ILE A 100 -6.46 -6.84 -6.05
N THR A 101 -7.39 -7.68 -6.52
CA THR A 101 -8.75 -7.76 -5.97
C THR A 101 -8.71 -8.13 -4.50
N ASP A 102 -8.01 -9.21 -4.14
CA ASP A 102 -7.92 -9.69 -2.77
C ASP A 102 -7.24 -8.66 -1.86
N ARG A 103 -6.17 -8.00 -2.34
CA ARG A 103 -5.33 -7.11 -1.52
C ARG A 103 -5.91 -5.70 -1.34
N PHE A 104 -6.67 -5.19 -2.31
CA PHE A 104 -7.08 -3.79 -2.32
C PHE A 104 -8.59 -3.57 -2.49
N VAL A 105 -9.32 -4.53 -3.06
CA VAL A 105 -10.76 -4.40 -3.31
C VAL A 105 -11.59 -5.09 -2.22
N ARG A 106 -11.30 -6.36 -1.91
CA ARG A 106 -12.04 -7.20 -0.95
C ARG A 106 -11.32 -7.33 0.40
N ARG A 107 -10.76 -6.22 0.88
CA ARG A 107 -9.83 -6.18 2.02
C ARG A 107 -10.41 -6.71 3.33
N ASP A 108 -11.66 -6.42 3.57
CA ASP A 108 -12.46 -6.90 4.70
C ASP A 108 -12.68 -8.42 4.65
N GLU A 109 -13.02 -8.92 3.46
CA GLU A 109 -13.30 -10.33 3.25
C GLU A 109 -12.04 -11.18 3.37
N THR A 110 -10.92 -10.71 2.81
CA THR A 110 -9.63 -11.41 2.75
C THR A 110 -8.73 -11.20 3.96
N ALA A 111 -9.10 -10.28 4.87
CA ALA A 111 -8.39 -10.12 6.15
C ALA A 111 -8.33 -11.45 6.92
N SER A 112 -7.16 -11.71 7.52
CA SER A 112 -6.96 -12.96 8.27
C SER A 112 -7.90 -13.08 9.47
N ILE A 113 -8.15 -14.31 9.90
CA ILE A 113 -8.97 -14.57 11.10
C ILE A 113 -8.40 -13.90 12.35
N LEU A 114 -7.07 -13.73 12.43
CA LEU A 114 -6.40 -13.06 13.55
C LEU A 114 -6.75 -11.57 13.58
N VAL A 115 -6.75 -10.91 12.42
CA VAL A 115 -7.19 -9.50 12.29
C VAL A 115 -8.66 -9.35 12.70
N LYS A 116 -9.51 -10.28 12.27
CA LYS A 116 -10.94 -10.30 12.62
C LYS A 116 -11.14 -10.49 14.13
N ASN A 117 -10.45 -11.46 14.73
CA ASN A 117 -10.53 -11.75 16.17
C ASN A 117 -9.96 -10.63 17.04
N ALA A 118 -9.04 -9.81 16.53
CA ALA A 118 -8.52 -8.64 17.22
C ALA A 118 -9.52 -7.47 17.29
N GLY A 119 -10.71 -7.59 16.69
CA GLY A 119 -11.75 -6.56 16.70
C GLY A 119 -11.47 -5.38 15.77
N ILE A 120 -10.51 -5.52 14.84
CA ILE A 120 -10.06 -4.41 13.99
C ILE A 120 -11.15 -3.99 12.99
N LEU A 121 -11.88 -4.95 12.41
CA LEU A 121 -12.87 -4.63 11.37
C LEU A 121 -14.11 -3.90 11.93
N ASP A 122 -14.44 -4.13 13.20
CA ASP A 122 -15.58 -3.53 13.90
C ASP A 122 -15.19 -2.27 14.71
N TRP A 123 -13.90 -1.90 14.70
CA TRP A 123 -13.33 -0.86 15.54
C TRP A 123 -14.03 0.50 15.38
N GLU A 124 -14.28 0.96 14.15
CA GLU A 124 -14.85 2.30 13.93
C GLU A 124 -16.22 2.48 14.57
N SER A 125 -17.07 1.45 14.51
CA SER A 125 -18.39 1.47 15.15
C SER A 125 -18.32 1.50 16.68
N GLU A 126 -17.25 1.00 17.28
CA GLU A 126 -17.12 0.85 18.73
C GLU A 126 -16.44 2.05 19.40
N HIS A 127 -15.51 2.72 18.72
CA HIS A 127 -14.63 3.70 19.35
C HIS A 127 -14.53 5.06 18.65
N GLY A 128 -15.15 5.24 17.48
CA GLY A 128 -15.22 6.55 16.82
C GLY A 128 -13.85 7.11 16.42
N ILE A 129 -13.30 6.59 15.32
CA ILE A 129 -12.01 7.07 14.78
C ILE A 129 -12.26 8.29 13.88
N PRO A 130 -11.59 9.43 14.10
CA PRO A 130 -11.86 10.66 13.36
C PRO A 130 -11.49 10.52 11.88
N GLU A 131 -12.29 11.10 10.98
CA GLU A 131 -11.99 11.09 9.54
C GLU A 131 -10.79 11.98 9.18
N ALA A 132 -10.51 12.99 10.00
CA ALA A 132 -9.40 13.90 9.83
C ALA A 132 -8.85 14.35 11.18
N CYS A 133 -7.55 14.62 11.22
CA CYS A 133 -6.90 15.27 12.34
C CYS A 133 -6.04 16.40 11.78
N ARG A 134 -6.43 17.65 12.06
CA ARG A 134 -5.83 18.84 11.44
C ARG A 134 -5.98 18.79 9.90
N HIS A 135 -4.90 18.98 9.15
CA HIS A 135 -4.88 18.89 7.69
C HIS A 135 -4.56 17.48 7.17
N TYR A 136 -4.33 16.52 8.07
CA TYR A 136 -4.17 15.12 7.71
C TYR A 136 -5.52 14.44 7.61
N ARG A 137 -5.72 13.65 6.57
CA ARG A 137 -6.94 12.88 6.34
C ARG A 137 -6.68 11.40 6.53
N ARG A 138 -7.69 10.68 7.02
CA ARG A 138 -7.64 9.23 7.08
C ARG A 138 -7.66 8.65 5.66
N VAL A 139 -6.63 7.87 5.33
CA VAL A 139 -6.47 7.25 4.00
C VAL A 139 -6.58 5.73 4.03
N ILE A 140 -6.41 5.11 5.21
CA ILE A 140 -6.69 3.69 5.45
C ILE A 140 -7.64 3.61 6.64
N VAL A 141 -8.67 2.77 6.54
CA VAL A 141 -9.69 2.56 7.57
C VAL A 141 -9.60 1.14 8.13
N PRO A 142 -9.89 0.91 9.43
CA PRO A 142 -9.81 -0.40 10.06
C PRO A 142 -10.69 -1.47 9.43
N SER A 143 -11.85 -1.09 8.90
CA SER A 143 -12.76 -2.00 8.21
C SER A 143 -12.19 -2.53 6.89
N ALA A 144 -11.14 -1.91 6.35
CA ALA A 144 -10.48 -2.34 5.11
C ALA A 144 -8.95 -2.25 5.24
N PRO A 145 -8.34 -3.09 6.11
CA PRO A 145 -6.92 -3.03 6.39
C PRO A 145 -6.10 -3.53 5.20
N ILE A 146 -4.84 -3.09 5.11
CA ILE A 146 -3.94 -3.49 4.03
C ILE A 146 -2.90 -4.46 4.58
N LEU A 147 -2.84 -5.66 4.01
CA LEU A 147 -1.74 -6.58 4.32
C LEU A 147 -0.41 -5.95 3.90
N GLY A 148 0.52 -5.81 4.85
CA GLY A 148 1.87 -5.32 4.66
C GLY A 148 2.88 -6.46 4.50
N LEU A 149 4.03 -6.33 5.17
CA LEU A 149 5.12 -7.31 5.19
C LEU A 149 5.21 -7.99 6.56
N ASN A 150 5.81 -9.18 6.62
CA ASN A 150 6.15 -9.88 7.87
C ASN A 150 4.97 -10.03 8.85
N GLY A 151 3.77 -10.31 8.32
CA GLY A 151 2.55 -10.49 9.13
C GLY A 151 1.93 -9.20 9.64
N SER A 152 2.46 -8.03 9.29
CA SER A 152 1.86 -6.74 9.65
C SER A 152 0.74 -6.36 8.70
N TYR A 153 -0.37 -5.87 9.26
CA TYR A 153 -1.42 -5.16 8.54
C TYR A 153 -1.32 -3.68 8.85
N ILE A 154 -1.46 -2.82 7.84
CA ILE A 154 -1.73 -1.40 8.03
C ILE A 154 -3.23 -1.28 8.27
N ILE A 155 -3.62 -0.90 9.48
CA ILE A 155 -5.01 -0.92 9.93
C ILE A 155 -5.65 0.47 9.95
N LEU A 156 -4.85 1.52 10.01
CA LEU A 156 -5.29 2.90 10.02
C LEU A 156 -4.13 3.76 9.55
N ALA A 157 -4.41 4.81 8.79
CA ALA A 157 -3.38 5.76 8.38
C ALA A 157 -3.95 7.15 8.18
N TYR A 158 -3.18 8.17 8.56
CA TYR A 158 -3.46 9.56 8.24
C TYR A 158 -2.33 10.12 7.41
N ALA A 159 -2.67 10.78 6.30
CA ALA A 159 -1.72 11.38 5.38
C ALA A 159 -2.06 12.83 5.09
N ASP A 160 -1.03 13.63 4.82
CA ASP A 160 -1.19 14.99 4.33
C ASP A 160 -1.68 14.99 2.88
N ALA A 161 -1.96 16.17 2.32
CA ALA A 161 -2.48 16.30 0.95
C ALA A 161 -1.50 15.81 -0.13
N THR A 162 -0.20 15.71 0.18
CA THR A 162 0.82 15.20 -0.74
C THR A 162 1.12 13.71 -0.56
N ASN A 163 0.54 13.08 0.46
CA ASN A 163 0.85 11.72 0.92
C ASN A 163 2.34 11.47 1.21
N THR A 164 3.10 12.51 1.55
CA THR A 164 4.53 12.37 1.88
C THR A 164 4.78 12.45 3.38
N LYS A 165 3.82 12.97 4.15
CA LYS A 165 3.87 13.06 5.61
C LYS A 165 2.65 12.41 6.22
N GLY A 166 2.84 11.71 7.33
CA GLY A 166 1.73 11.09 8.02
C GLY A 166 2.13 10.06 9.05
N ILE A 167 1.14 9.26 9.45
CA ILE A 167 1.28 8.19 10.42
C ILE A 167 0.55 6.94 9.92
N LEU A 168 1.20 5.80 10.10
CA LEU A 168 0.68 4.46 9.81
C LEU A 168 0.54 3.72 11.13
N PHE A 169 -0.62 3.13 11.36
CA PHE A 169 -0.88 2.21 12.47
C PHE A 169 -0.90 0.79 11.94
N PHE A 170 -0.28 -0.10 12.69
CA PHE A 170 -0.09 -1.48 12.33
C PHE A 170 -0.64 -2.42 13.38
N TYR A 171 -1.04 -3.62 12.93
CA TYR A 171 -1.23 -4.79 13.77
C TYR A 171 -0.36 -5.93 13.22
N ASN A 172 0.49 -6.54 14.05
CA ASN A 172 1.29 -7.69 13.65
C ASN A 172 0.65 -8.99 14.16
N VAL A 173 0.26 -9.86 13.24
CA VAL A 173 -0.42 -11.12 13.60
C VAL A 173 0.49 -12.15 14.29
N PHE A 174 1.81 -12.02 14.18
CA PHE A 174 2.76 -12.94 14.80
C PHE A 174 3.13 -12.53 16.22
N ARG A 175 3.21 -11.23 16.49
CA ARG A 175 3.47 -10.69 17.82
C ARG A 175 2.19 -10.42 18.62
N ASP A 176 1.05 -10.36 17.93
CA ASP A 176 -0.24 -9.99 18.50
C ASP A 176 -0.18 -8.60 19.17
N ASP A 177 0.45 -7.65 18.48
CA ASP A 177 0.66 -6.29 18.97
C ASP A 177 0.26 -5.21 17.95
N PHE A 178 -0.11 -4.07 18.48
CA PHE A 178 -0.34 -2.84 17.74
C PHE A 178 0.83 -1.88 17.93
N PHE A 179 1.20 -1.16 16.89
CA PHE A 179 2.25 -0.14 16.93
C PHE A 179 2.01 0.90 15.85
N ALA A 180 2.74 2.02 15.90
CA ALA A 180 2.64 3.07 14.89
C ALA A 180 4.01 3.56 14.45
N GLU A 181 4.06 4.06 13.22
CA GLU A 181 5.22 4.75 12.68
C GLU A 181 4.78 6.01 11.94
N THR A 182 5.54 7.09 12.10
CA THR A 182 5.43 8.24 11.21
C THR A 182 6.17 7.98 9.90
N ARG A 183 5.80 8.77 8.90
CA ARG A 183 6.53 8.95 7.66
C ARG A 183 6.69 10.44 7.44
N ASN A 184 7.93 10.87 7.18
CA ASN A 184 8.23 12.24 6.78
C ASN A 184 9.14 12.18 5.55
N GLN A 185 8.57 12.42 4.37
CA GLN A 185 9.30 12.35 3.09
C GLN A 185 10.04 11.02 2.91
N GLY A 186 9.37 9.92 3.26
CA GLY A 186 9.91 8.56 3.19
C GLY A 186 10.74 8.12 4.40
N VAL A 187 11.10 9.02 5.32
CA VAL A 187 11.85 8.68 6.53
C VAL A 187 10.90 8.10 7.59
N PRO A 188 11.12 6.87 8.09
CA PRO A 188 10.32 6.27 9.14
C PRO A 188 10.68 6.82 10.52
N GLY A 189 9.68 7.04 11.37
CA GLY A 189 9.87 7.32 12.80
C GLY A 189 9.05 6.37 13.67
N ILE A 190 9.68 5.63 14.58
CA ILE A 190 8.99 4.67 15.47
C ILE A 190 8.31 5.43 16.61
N LEU A 191 7.08 5.04 16.95
CA LEU A 191 6.27 5.69 17.99
C LEU A 191 5.80 4.69 19.06
N HIS A 192 6.47 4.68 20.20
CA HIS A 192 6.11 3.82 21.33
C HIS A 192 4.83 4.25 22.07
N ASP A 193 4.43 5.52 21.95
CA ASP A 193 3.21 6.04 22.57
C ASP A 193 1.93 5.35 22.05
N PHE A 194 2.01 4.62 20.94
CA PHE A 194 0.90 3.87 20.34
C PHE A 194 1.07 2.35 20.44
N ASP A 195 2.11 1.84 21.09
CA ASP A 195 2.27 0.39 21.30
C ASP A 195 1.11 -0.11 22.15
N ALA A 196 0.31 -1.07 21.70
CA ALA A 196 -0.88 -1.52 22.43
C ALA A 196 -1.14 -3.01 22.23
N ALA A 197 -1.85 -3.62 23.18
CA ALA A 197 -2.26 -5.03 23.08
C ALA A 197 -3.71 -5.20 22.58
N THR A 198 -4.51 -4.13 22.62
CA THR A 198 -5.93 -4.18 22.20
C THR A 198 -6.33 -2.95 21.42
N VAL A 199 -7.35 -3.10 20.57
CA VAL A 199 -8.01 -2.00 19.85
C VAL A 199 -8.48 -0.90 20.82
N LYS A 200 -9.00 -1.27 21.99
CA LYS A 200 -9.44 -0.31 23.01
C LYS A 200 -8.28 0.53 23.55
N GLU A 201 -7.17 -0.11 23.90
CA GLU A 201 -5.98 0.59 24.38
C GLU A 201 -5.39 1.50 23.30
N LEU A 202 -5.30 1.00 22.06
CA LEU A 202 -4.85 1.80 20.92
C LEU A 202 -5.76 3.02 20.69
N SER A 203 -7.07 2.86 20.82
CA SER A 203 -8.04 3.96 20.69
C SER A 203 -7.77 5.09 21.69
N GLN A 204 -7.53 4.74 22.95
CA GLN A 204 -7.21 5.71 24.00
C GLN A 204 -5.89 6.45 23.71
N LYS A 205 -4.89 5.74 23.18
CA LYS A 205 -3.61 6.33 22.78
C LYS A 205 -3.75 7.25 21.57
N ILE A 206 -4.57 6.86 20.59
CA ILE A 206 -4.92 7.71 19.44
C ILE A 206 -5.58 9.00 19.90
N GLU A 207 -6.58 8.91 20.77
CA GLU A 207 -7.27 10.09 21.33
C GLU A 207 -6.30 11.02 22.06
N ALA A 208 -5.39 10.46 22.86
CA ALA A 208 -4.45 11.25 23.66
C ALA A 208 -3.31 11.88 22.84
N HIS A 209 -2.78 11.18 21.84
CA HIS A 209 -1.47 11.51 21.25
C HIS A 209 -1.52 11.92 19.76
N LEU A 210 -2.51 11.49 18.98
CA LEU A 210 -2.51 11.66 17.51
C LEU A 210 -2.31 13.12 17.08
N ALA A 211 -3.05 14.05 17.68
CA ALA A 211 -3.00 15.46 17.29
C ALA A 211 -1.65 16.12 17.59
N GLY A 212 -0.96 15.68 18.65
CA GLY A 212 0.38 16.14 19.01
C GLY A 212 1.44 15.55 18.08
N THR A 213 1.36 14.25 17.81
CA THR A 213 2.27 13.55 16.89
C THR A 213 2.21 14.13 15.48
N LEU A 214 1.02 14.37 14.94
CA LEU A 214 0.87 14.97 13.61
C LEU A 214 1.38 16.41 13.57
N SER A 215 1.20 17.20 14.63
CA SER A 215 1.80 18.54 14.71
C SER A 215 3.31 18.54 14.68
N ALA A 216 3.95 17.52 15.24
CA ALA A 216 5.41 17.42 15.22
C ALA A 216 5.97 17.16 13.80
N LEU A 217 5.14 16.67 12.86
CA LEU A 217 5.53 16.47 11.46
C LEU A 217 5.43 17.74 10.60
N ASP A 218 4.75 18.77 11.10
CA ASP A 218 4.55 20.03 10.39
C ASP A 218 5.78 20.93 10.42
N GLY A 219 6.62 20.79 11.46
CA GLY A 219 7.90 21.48 11.62
C GLY A 219 9.00 20.92 10.71
#